data_AF-A0A0D8XRU3-F1
#
_entry.id   AF-A0A0D8XRU3-F1
#
_cell.length_a   1.000
_cell.length_b   1.000
_cell.length_c   1.000
_cell.angle_alpha   90.00
_cell.angle_beta   90.00
_cell.angle_gamma   90.00
#
_symmetry.space_group_name_H-M   'P 1'
#
loop_
_entity.id
_entity.type
_entity.pdbx_description
1 polymer ?
#
loop_
_entity_poly.entity_id
_entity_poly.type
_entity_poly.pdbx_seq_one_letter_code
_entity_poly.pdbx_strand_id
1 'polypeptide(L)'
;MEEIPTCELHIFNDIQMNMRLFGGMPISIFGIVTNIINIIVFLDQEMRCSLVNHFLLMLSISDLLLLLCNFFMLIFPVIASTSNLVVLHEWFPLILWYAYPIGLSTQSCGVYLTVVVSVHRISGAFVLIMLTSKPSSAISIYRKT
;
A
#
# COMPACT_ATOMS: atom_id res chain seq x y z
N MET A 1 -43.91 22.52 -19.34
CA MET A 1 -42.57 22.20 -19.83
C MET A 1 -41.70 22.22 -18.60
N GLU A 2 -41.50 21.05 -18.01
CA GLU A 2 -40.70 20.88 -16.79
C GLU A 2 -39.26 21.13 -17.20
N GLU A 3 -38.66 22.23 -16.72
CA GLU A 3 -37.24 22.49 -16.94
C GLU A 3 -36.47 21.38 -16.26
N ILE A 4 -35.92 20.47 -17.07
CA ILE A 4 -34.91 19.52 -16.62
C ILE A 4 -33.76 20.39 -16.11
N PRO A 5 -33.42 20.37 -14.81
CA PRO A 5 -32.30 21.15 -14.32
C PRO A 5 -31.05 20.66 -15.07
N THR A 6 -30.46 21.54 -15.87
CA THR A 6 -29.14 21.32 -16.44
C THR A 6 -28.17 21.17 -15.28
N CYS A 7 -27.79 19.95 -14.97
CA CYS A 7 -26.67 19.69 -14.07
C CYS A 7 -25.44 20.34 -14.68
N GLU A 8 -25.06 21.51 -14.18
CA GLU A 8 -23.78 22.17 -14.48
C GLU A 8 -22.64 21.16 -14.29
N LEU A 9 -22.10 20.72 -15.42
CA LEU A 9 -21.13 19.64 -15.53
C LEU A 9 -19.72 20.18 -15.28
N HIS A 10 -19.52 20.83 -14.13
CA HIS A 10 -18.22 21.34 -13.69
C HIS A 10 -17.91 20.86 -12.26
N ILE A 11 -18.04 19.55 -12.04
CA ILE A 11 -17.84 18.91 -10.72
C ILE A 11 -16.35 18.88 -10.32
N PHE A 12 -15.41 19.02 -11.27
CA PHE A 12 -13.98 19.11 -10.99
C PHE A 12 -13.40 20.45 -11.47
N ASN A 13 -12.73 21.16 -10.56
CA ASN A 13 -11.88 22.30 -10.93
C ASN A 13 -10.68 21.78 -11.74
N ASP A 14 -10.28 22.44 -12.83
CA ASP A 14 -9.17 22.01 -13.70
C ASP A 14 -7.88 21.71 -12.91
N ILE A 15 -7.66 22.47 -11.84
CA ILE A 15 -6.55 22.28 -10.90
C ILE A 15 -6.61 20.91 -10.22
N GLN A 16 -7.79 20.45 -9.78
CA GLN A 16 -7.95 19.14 -9.15
C GLN A 16 -7.72 18.02 -10.15
N MET A 17 -8.20 18.17 -11.38
CA MET A 17 -7.97 17.21 -12.45
C MET A 17 -6.48 17.10 -12.77
N ASN A 18 -5.80 18.22 -12.95
CA ASN A 18 -4.37 18.28 -13.22
C ASN A 18 -3.53 17.72 -12.07
N MET A 19 -3.87 18.00 -10.81
CA MET A 19 -3.14 17.43 -9.67
C MET A 19 -3.28 15.91 -9.58
N ARG A 20 -4.46 15.36 -9.90
CA ARG A 20 -4.69 13.91 -9.90
C ARG A 20 -3.97 13.21 -11.04
N LEU A 21 -3.99 13.80 -12.23
CA LEU A 21 -3.29 13.29 -13.42
C LEU A 21 -1.77 13.42 -13.30
N PHE A 22 -1.24 14.63 -13.08
CA PHE A 22 0.21 14.85 -13.06
C PHE A 22 0.89 14.45 -11.75
N GLY A 23 0.18 14.49 -10.62
CA GLY A 23 0.71 14.03 -9.34
C GLY A 23 0.44 12.55 -9.11
N GLY A 24 -0.84 12.15 -9.10
CA GLY A 24 -1.27 10.82 -8.68
C GLY A 24 -0.91 9.69 -9.64
N MET A 25 -1.03 9.91 -10.95
CA MET A 25 -0.75 8.89 -11.97
C MET A 25 0.71 8.40 -11.97
N PRO A 26 1.75 9.27 -12.02
CA PRO A 26 3.13 8.78 -12.00
C PRO A 26 3.48 8.08 -10.69
N ILE A 27 3.03 8.61 -9.54
CA ILE A 27 3.25 7.98 -8.23
C ILE A 27 2.65 6.58 -8.20
N SER A 28 1.41 6.42 -8.71
CA SER A 28 0.74 5.13 -8.78
C SER A 28 1.47 4.16 -9.71
N ILE A 29 1.89 4.59 -10.91
CA ILE A 29 2.62 3.75 -11.87
C ILE A 29 3.96 3.28 -11.28
N PHE A 30 4.77 4.19 -10.76
CA PHE A 30 6.06 3.84 -10.14
C PHE A 30 5.87 2.91 -8.94
N GLY A 31 4.86 3.18 -8.11
CA GLY A 31 4.54 2.35 -6.96
C GLY A 31 4.06 0.95 -7.35
N ILE A 32 3.24 0.82 -8.40
CA ILE A 32 2.79 -0.48 -8.92
C ILE A 32 3.99 -1.28 -9.43
N VAL A 33 4.84 -0.68 -10.27
CA VAL A 33 6.04 -1.36 -10.80
C VAL A 33 6.96 -1.82 -9.67
N THR A 34 7.23 -0.95 -8.71
CA THR A 34 8.12 -1.26 -7.58
C THR A 34 7.54 -2.38 -6.69
N ASN A 35 6.25 -2.32 -6.36
CA ASN A 35 5.61 -3.36 -5.56
C ASN A 35 5.50 -4.70 -6.29
N ILE A 36 5.32 -4.71 -7.61
CA ILE A 36 5.38 -5.94 -8.42
C ILE A 36 6.78 -6.56 -8.35
N ILE A 37 7.83 -5.76 -8.51
CA ILE A 37 9.22 -6.24 -8.40
C ILE A 37 9.45 -6.83 -7.01
N ASN A 38 9.03 -6.12 -5.95
CA ASN A 38 9.15 -6.62 -4.58
C ASN A 38 8.44 -7.97 -4.40
N ILE A 39 7.21 -8.11 -4.93
CA ILE A 39 6.48 -9.37 -4.88
C ILE A 39 7.28 -10.46 -5.58
N ILE A 40 7.75 -10.25 -6.81
CA ILE A 40 8.51 -11.26 -7.57
C ILE A 40 9.76 -11.70 -6.79
N VAL A 41 10.50 -10.75 -6.21
CA VAL A 41 11.73 -11.04 -5.44
C VAL A 41 11.41 -11.81 -4.16
N PHE A 42 10.38 -11.42 -3.40
CA PHE A 42 10.02 -12.11 -2.15
C PHE A 42 9.23 -13.40 -2.38
N LEU A 43 8.73 -13.62 -3.60
CA LEU A 43 8.09 -14.87 -4.01
C LEU A 43 9.11 -15.98 -4.21
N ASP A 44 10.41 -15.68 -4.36
CA ASP A 44 11.46 -16.68 -4.49
C ASP A 44 11.54 -17.62 -3.27
N GLN A 45 11.74 -18.92 -3.52
CA GLN A 45 11.62 -19.96 -2.49
C GLN A 45 12.73 -19.90 -1.44
N GLU A 46 13.94 -19.43 -1.78
CA GLU A 46 15.02 -19.29 -0.81
C GLU A 46 14.78 -18.12 0.15
N MET A 47 14.09 -17.07 -0.32
CA MET A 47 13.83 -15.86 0.44
C MET A 47 12.64 -16.00 1.41
N ARG A 48 11.74 -16.97 1.21
CA ARG A 48 10.54 -17.15 2.06
C ARG A 48 10.80 -17.77 3.44
N CYS A 49 11.99 -18.30 3.69
CA CYS A 49 12.32 -18.92 4.97
C CYS A 49 12.40 -17.90 6.13
N SER A 50 12.67 -16.63 5.81
CA SER A 50 12.71 -15.56 6.82
C SER A 50 11.33 -14.96 7.04
N LEU A 51 10.91 -14.90 8.30
CA LEU A 51 9.64 -14.31 8.72
C LEU A 51 9.54 -12.81 8.34
N VAL A 52 10.67 -12.11 8.29
CA VAL A 52 10.76 -10.71 7.83
C VAL A 52 10.39 -10.57 6.35
N ASN A 53 10.89 -11.48 5.51
CA ASN A 53 10.61 -11.45 4.07
C ASN A 53 9.14 -11.77 3.78
N HIS A 54 8.51 -12.60 4.61
CA HIS A 54 7.08 -12.85 4.54
C HIS A 54 6.25 -11.60 4.85
N PHE A 55 6.67 -10.80 5.84
CA PHE A 55 6.02 -9.51 6.11
C PHE A 55 6.20 -8.52 4.97
N LEU A 56 7.41 -8.43 4.39
CA LEU A 56 7.67 -7.54 3.25
C LEU A 56 6.86 -7.94 2.01
N LEU A 57 6.64 -9.24 1.80
CA LEU A 57 5.74 -9.76 0.76
C LEU A 57 4.29 -9.31 1.00
N MET A 58 3.75 -9.51 2.21
CA MET A 58 2.38 -9.10 2.55
C MET A 58 2.19 -7.58 2.48
N LEU A 59 3.21 -6.81 2.88
CA LEU A 59 3.22 -5.37 2.76
C LEU A 59 3.21 -4.93 1.29
N SER A 60 4.04 -5.55 0.44
CA SER A 60 4.08 -5.24 -1.00
C SER A 60 2.77 -5.58 -1.72
N ILE A 61 2.11 -6.68 -1.34
CA ILE A 61 0.77 -7.04 -1.85
C ILE A 61 -0.27 -6.00 -1.41
N SER A 62 -0.21 -5.56 -0.17
CA SER A 62 -1.13 -4.54 0.37
C SER A 62 -0.91 -3.20 -0.32
N ASP A 63 0.33 -2.76 -0.48
CA ASP A 63 0.65 -1.52 -1.19
C ASP A 63 0.24 -1.56 -2.66
N LEU A 64 0.42 -2.72 -3.33
CA LEU A 64 -0.04 -2.91 -4.72
C LEU A 64 -1.57 -2.75 -4.82
N LEU A 65 -2.33 -3.41 -3.93
CA LEU A 65 -3.79 -3.35 -3.94
C LEU A 65 -4.28 -1.93 -3.62
N LEU A 66 -3.64 -1.24 -2.68
CA LEU A 66 -3.95 0.15 -2.35
C LEU A 66 -3.71 1.08 -3.54
N LEU A 67 -2.56 0.96 -4.20
CA LEU A 67 -2.23 1.77 -5.37
C LEU A 67 -3.17 1.50 -6.54
N LEU A 68 -3.60 0.26 -6.73
CA LEU A 68 -4.59 -0.12 -7.74
C LEU A 68 -5.97 0.47 -7.43
N CYS A 69 -6.45 0.37 -6.20
CA CYS A 69 -7.69 1.01 -5.76
C CYS A 69 -7.62 2.53 -5.94
N ASN A 70 -6.53 3.16 -5.50
CA ASN A 70 -6.33 4.60 -5.62
C ASN A 70 -6.25 5.04 -7.10
N PHE A 71 -5.63 4.25 -7.96
CA PHE A 71 -5.61 4.47 -9.41
C PHE A 71 -7.03 4.52 -9.98
N PHE A 72 -7.86 3.51 -9.69
CA PHE A 72 -9.25 3.49 -10.15
C PHE A 72 -10.07 4.65 -9.56
N MET A 73 -9.90 4.97 -8.28
CA MET A 73 -10.60 6.08 -7.65
C MET A 73 -10.23 7.46 -8.21
N LEU A 74 -8.98 7.64 -8.67
CA LEU A 74 -8.50 8.93 -9.17
C LEU A 74 -8.65 9.11 -10.68
N ILE A 75 -8.42 8.05 -11.47
CA ILE A 75 -8.43 8.13 -12.95
C ILE A 75 -9.84 7.93 -13.51
N PHE A 76 -10.61 6.98 -12.99
CA PHE A 76 -11.94 6.69 -13.51
C PHE A 76 -12.90 7.90 -13.51
N PRO A 77 -12.98 8.76 -12.46
CA PRO A 77 -13.82 9.95 -12.53
C PRO A 77 -13.39 10.96 -13.60
N VAL A 78 -12.09 11.04 -13.90
CA VAL A 78 -11.55 11.92 -14.95
C VAL A 78 -11.88 11.39 -16.34
N ILE A 79 -11.79 10.08 -16.56
CA ILE A 79 -12.19 9.46 -17.82
C ILE A 79 -13.70 9.60 -18.01
N ALA A 80 -14.50 9.31 -16.96
CA ALA A 80 -15.95 9.43 -17.00
C ALA A 80 -16.41 10.85 -17.31
N SER A 81 -15.76 11.89 -16.77
CA SER A 81 -16.10 13.28 -17.07
C SER A 81 -15.68 13.73 -18.48
N THR A 82 -14.65 13.11 -19.05
CA THR A 82 -14.12 13.47 -20.38
C THR A 82 -14.78 12.66 -21.51
N SER A 83 -15.33 11.49 -21.20
CA SER A 83 -15.94 10.58 -22.17
C SER A 83 -17.44 10.81 -22.31
N ASN A 84 -17.97 10.78 -23.54
CA ASN A 84 -19.41 10.81 -23.82
C ASN A 84 -20.05 9.39 -23.84
N LEU A 85 -19.38 8.40 -23.25
CA LEU A 85 -19.84 7.01 -23.26
C LEU A 85 -20.76 6.75 -22.07
N VAL A 86 -22.06 6.57 -22.35
CA VAL A 86 -23.11 6.28 -21.34
C VAL A 86 -22.75 5.07 -20.48
N VAL A 87 -22.21 4.02 -21.11
CA VAL A 87 -21.77 2.79 -20.44
C VAL A 87 -20.74 3.10 -19.35
N LEU A 88 -19.75 3.96 -19.64
CA LEU A 88 -18.70 4.27 -18.65
C LEU A 88 -19.25 5.03 -17.44
N HIS A 89 -20.26 5.87 -17.66
CA HIS A 89 -20.92 6.63 -16.61
C HIS A 89 -21.77 5.76 -15.68
N GLU A 90 -22.31 4.64 -16.18
CA GLU A 90 -23.05 3.65 -15.38
C GLU A 90 -22.13 2.74 -14.56
N TRP A 91 -20.99 2.33 -15.12
CA TRP A 91 -20.04 1.45 -14.43
C TRP A 91 -19.16 2.17 -13.39
N PHE A 92 -18.89 3.47 -13.60
CA PHE A 92 -18.10 4.30 -12.67
C PHE A 92 -18.54 4.19 -11.21
N PRO A 93 -19.81 4.48 -10.84
CA PRO A 93 -20.24 4.48 -9.45
C PRO A 93 -20.14 3.09 -8.82
N LEU A 94 -20.36 2.02 -9.58
CA LEU A 94 -20.22 0.64 -9.10
C LEU A 94 -18.76 0.32 -8.75
N ILE A 95 -17.83 0.64 -9.66
CA ILE A 95 -16.40 0.41 -9.43
C ILE A 95 -15.92 1.24 -8.23
N LEU A 96 -16.36 2.49 -8.13
CA LEU A 96 -15.99 3.37 -7.00
C LEU A 96 -16.53 2.84 -5.67
N TRP A 97 -17.75 2.33 -5.66
CA TRP A 97 -18.40 1.80 -4.46
C TRP A 97 -17.67 0.57 -3.90
N TYR A 98 -17.07 -0.26 -4.75
CA TYR A 98 -16.22 -1.37 -4.32
C TYR A 98 -14.77 -0.94 -4.02
N ALA A 99 -14.18 -0.09 -4.86
CA ALA A 99 -12.78 0.32 -4.69
C ALA A 99 -12.54 1.10 -3.40
N TYR A 100 -13.51 1.91 -2.97
CA TYR A 100 -13.40 2.72 -1.75
C TYR A 100 -13.22 1.91 -0.45
N PRO A 101 -14.12 0.97 -0.08
CA PRO A 101 -13.95 0.17 1.13
C PRO A 101 -12.74 -0.76 1.05
N ILE A 102 -12.39 -1.26 -0.14
CA ILE A 102 -11.19 -2.10 -0.33
C ILE A 102 -9.93 -1.26 -0.11
N GLY A 103 -9.88 -0.04 -0.65
CA GLY A 103 -8.75 0.88 -0.45
C GLY A 103 -8.54 1.22 1.03
N LEU A 104 -9.61 1.56 1.75
CA LEU A 104 -9.56 1.84 3.19
C LEU A 104 -9.14 0.63 4.03
N SER A 105 -9.65 -0.55 3.68
CA SER A 105 -9.29 -1.80 4.34
C SER A 105 -7.81 -2.12 4.15
N THR A 106 -7.32 -1.93 2.92
CA THR A 106 -5.91 -2.16 2.56
C THR A 106 -4.99 -1.17 3.25
N GLN A 107 -5.39 0.10 3.35
CA GLN A 107 -4.63 1.12 4.07
C GLN A 107 -4.50 0.79 5.55
N SER A 108 -5.62 0.42 6.19
CA SER A 108 -5.61 -0.03 7.58
C SER A 108 -4.74 -1.28 7.76
N CYS A 109 -4.84 -2.25 6.84
CA CYS A 109 -4.02 -3.46 6.84
C CYS A 109 -2.52 -3.14 6.79
N GLY A 110 -2.10 -2.23 5.89
CA GLY A 110 -0.71 -1.79 5.81
C GLY A 110 -0.20 -1.19 7.13
N VAL A 111 -1.01 -0.37 7.80
CA VAL A 111 -0.66 0.18 9.13
C VAL A 111 -0.48 -0.95 10.15
N TYR A 112 -1.39 -1.92 10.22
CA TYR A 112 -1.24 -3.05 11.15
C TYR A 112 -0.02 -3.91 10.83
N LEU A 113 0.27 -4.16 9.56
CA LEU A 113 1.45 -4.92 9.13
C LEU A 113 2.74 -4.22 9.58
N THR A 114 2.84 -2.90 9.42
CA THR A 114 4.02 -2.14 9.86
C THR A 114 4.19 -2.12 11.39
N VAL A 115 3.09 -2.10 12.15
CA VAL A 115 3.13 -2.24 13.62
C VAL A 115 3.66 -3.61 14.01
N VAL A 116 3.17 -4.69 13.39
CA VAL A 116 3.64 -6.06 13.64
C VAL A 116 5.13 -6.20 13.32
N VAL A 117 5.58 -5.65 12.19
CA VAL A 117 7.02 -5.62 11.81
C VAL A 117 7.85 -4.90 12.86
N SER A 118 7.34 -3.79 13.40
CA SER A 118 8.02 -3.00 14.43
C SER A 118 8.16 -3.79 15.74
N VAL A 119 7.10 -4.48 16.16
CA VAL A 119 7.12 -5.36 17.34
C VAL A 119 8.11 -6.50 17.16
N HIS A 120 8.08 -7.19 16.02
CA HIS A 120 9.02 -8.26 15.70
C HIS A 120 10.48 -7.79 15.80
N ARG A 121 10.78 -6.60 15.27
CA ARG A 121 12.12 -6.01 15.34
C ARG A 121 12.56 -5.73 16.77
N ILE A 122 11.67 -5.17 17.60
CA ILE A 122 11.97 -4.87 19.01
C ILE A 122 12.21 -6.16 19.81
N SER A 123 11.41 -7.20 19.60
CA SER A 123 11.62 -8.50 20.25
C SER A 123 12.99 -9.10 19.92
N GLY A 124 13.40 -9.04 18.64
CA GLY A 124 14.73 -9.48 18.23
C GLY A 124 15.86 -8.68 18.89
N ALA A 125 15.71 -7.36 18.96
CA ALA A 125 16.68 -6.49 19.62
C ALA A 125 16.80 -6.78 21.13
N PHE A 126 15.68 -7.00 21.81
CA PHE A 126 15.67 -7.32 23.24
C PHE A 126 16.37 -8.65 23.54
N VAL A 127 16.10 -9.69 22.75
CA VAL A 127 16.79 -10.99 22.85
C VAL A 127 18.29 -10.83 22.63
N LEU A 128 18.70 -10.07 21.62
CA LEU A 128 20.11 -9.80 21.36
C LEU A 128 20.78 -9.11 22.56
N ILE A 129 20.16 -8.08 23.13
CA ILE A 129 20.67 -7.37 24.31
C ILE A 129 20.85 -8.35 25.47
N MET A 130 19.87 -9.19 25.77
CA MET A 130 19.95 -10.20 26.84
C MET A 130 21.11 -11.20 26.62
N LEU A 131 21.37 -11.60 25.38
CA LEU A 131 22.50 -12.48 25.05
C LEU A 131 23.85 -11.76 25.21
N THR A 132 23.93 -10.48 24.84
CA THR A 132 25.15 -9.66 25.02
C THR A 132 25.37 -9.19 26.45
N SER A 133 24.30 -9.08 27.26
CA SER A 133 24.39 -8.67 28.66
C SER A 133 24.71 -9.83 29.60
N LYS A 134 24.80 -11.07 29.08
CA LYS A 134 25.28 -12.21 29.88
C LYS A 134 26.73 -11.89 30.27
N PRO A 135 27.03 -11.66 31.56
CA PRO A 135 28.34 -11.16 31.94
C PRO A 135 29.40 -12.21 31.65
N SER A 136 30.51 -11.75 31.06
CA SER A 136 31.80 -12.43 30.91
C SER A 136 32.45 -12.71 32.28
N SER A 137 31.71 -13.27 33.24
CA SER A 137 32.20 -13.65 34.56
C SER A 137 32.64 -15.12 34.63
N ALA A 138 32.34 -15.93 33.61
CA ALA A 138 32.77 -17.33 33.55
C ALA A 138 34.20 -17.53 33.00
N ILE A 139 34.76 -16.54 32.28
CA ILE A 139 36.08 -16.68 31.61
C ILE A 139 37.24 -16.25 32.53
N SER A 140 36.99 -15.44 33.56
CA SER A 140 38.03 -15.02 34.52
C SER A 140 38.41 -16.12 35.52
N ILE A 141 37.50 -17.06 35.80
CA ILE A 141 37.74 -18.14 36.79
C ILE A 141 38.64 -19.24 36.20
N TYR A 142 38.63 -19.48 34.88
CA TYR A 142 39.50 -20.46 34.22
C TYR A 142 40.86 -19.91 33.78
N ARG A 143 41.16 -18.62 34.03
CA ARG A 143 42.46 -17.99 33.75
C ARG A 143 43.25 -17.66 35.03
N LYS A 144 42.96 -18.41 36.10
CA LYS A 144 43.70 -18.43 37.36
C LYS A 144 43.91 -19.88 37.80
N THR A 145 44.52 -20.68 36.95
CA THR A 145 45.21 -21.93 37.31
C THR A 145 46.26 -22.18 36.23
#